data_AF-A0A6G0VM68-F1
#
_entry.id   AF-A0A6G0VM68-F1
#
_cell.length_a   1.000
_cell.length_b   1.000
_cell.length_c   1.000
_cell.angle_alpha   90.00
_cell.angle_beta   90.00
_cell.angle_gamma   90.00
#
_symmetry.space_group_name_H-M   'P 1'
#
loop_
_entity.id
_entity.type
_entity.pdbx_description
1 polymer ?
#
loop_
_entity_poly.entity_id
_entity_poly.type
_entity_poly.pdbx_seq_one_letter_code
_entity_poly.pdbx_strand_id
1 'polypeptide(L)'
;LENSLTKCIDSPNAFEEAYEDFCNKNIYFAFPCEEHRLTILTDICTHYIIMRMRQYTFMQNQNSKKLNKTKKKLSKLNLLVI
;
A
#
# COMPACT_ATOMS: atom_id res chain seq x y z
N LEU A 1 7.98 3.76 8.40
CA LEU A 1 7.63 3.07 7.16
C LEU A 1 6.17 3.30 6.76
N GLU A 2 5.20 3.00 7.64
CA GLU A 2 3.78 3.27 7.34
C GLU A 2 3.51 4.71 6.87
N ASN A 3 3.99 5.71 7.60
CA ASN A 3 3.81 7.11 7.21
C ASN A 3 4.46 7.47 5.87
N SER A 4 5.50 6.75 5.45
CA SER A 4 6.10 6.94 4.12
C SER A 4 5.15 6.37 3.06
N LEU A 5 4.70 5.13 3.27
CA LEU A 5 3.81 4.44 2.35
C LEU A 5 2.46 5.14 2.19
N THR A 6 1.83 5.62 3.27
CA THR A 6 0.52 6.29 3.19
C THR A 6 0.56 7.54 2.30
N LYS A 7 1.71 8.23 2.21
CA LYS A 7 1.85 9.43 1.37
C LYS A 7 1.87 9.10 -0.13
N CYS A 8 2.40 7.94 -0.50
CA CYS A 8 2.64 7.57 -1.89
C CYS A 8 1.84 6.34 -2.35
N ILE A 9 0.94 5.79 -1.53
CA ILE A 9 0.25 4.50 -1.81
C ILE A 9 -0.53 4.49 -3.14
N ASP A 10 -0.96 5.65 -3.61
CA ASP A 10 -1.68 5.82 -4.88
C ASP A 10 -0.74 6.11 -6.07
N SER A 11 0.57 6.27 -5.83
CA SER A 11 1.56 6.45 -6.90
C SER A 11 1.78 5.13 -7.65
N PRO A 12 1.96 5.16 -8.99
CA PRO A 12 2.43 4.01 -9.75
C PRO A 12 3.77 3.45 -9.22
N ASN A 13 4.60 4.30 -8.63
CA ASN A 13 5.91 3.95 -8.08
C ASN A 13 5.90 3.92 -6.54
N ALA A 14 4.75 3.65 -5.92
CA ALA A 14 4.56 3.68 -4.47
C ALA A 14 5.62 2.91 -3.68
N PHE A 15 6.13 1.79 -4.24
CA PHE A 15 7.18 1.01 -3.59
C PHE A 15 8.47 1.83 -3.44
N GLU A 16 9.04 2.31 -4.55
CA GLU A 16 10.31 3.03 -4.54
C GLU A 16 10.20 4.35 -3.79
N GLU A 17 9.11 5.09 -4.00
CA GLU A 17 8.87 6.35 -3.29
C GLU A 17 8.75 6.15 -1.77
N ALA A 18 8.10 5.08 -1.32
CA ALA A 18 7.99 4.77 0.11
C ALA A 18 9.34 4.37 0.71
N TYR A 19 10.11 3.58 -0.05
CA TYR A 19 11.42 3.10 0.36
C TYR A 19 12.40 4.26 0.50
N GLU A 20 12.49 5.12 -0.52
CA GLU A 20 13.33 6.32 -0.50
C GLU A 20 12.91 7.32 0.59
N ASP A 21 11.62 7.65 0.73
CA ASP A 21 11.14 8.54 1.82
C ASP A 21 11.45 7.96 3.20
N PHE A 22 11.46 6.63 3.36
CA PHE A 22 11.84 6.01 4.62
C PHE A 22 13.35 6.07 4.86
N CYS A 23 14.18 5.73 3.87
CA CYS A 23 15.64 5.78 3.98
C CYS A 23 16.17 7.20 4.19
N ASN A 24 15.50 8.21 3.62
CA ASN A 24 15.85 9.63 3.79
C ASN A 24 15.48 10.17 5.18
N LYS A 25 14.68 9.46 5.96
CA LYS A 25 14.48 9.81 7.37
C LYS A 25 15.72 9.32 8.11
N ASN A 26 16.42 10.26 8.77
CA ASN A 26 17.52 9.95 9.68
C ASN A 26 17.00 9.19 10.91
N ILE A 27 16.70 7.91 10.72
CA ILE A 27 16.23 7.01 11.77
C ILE A 27 17.45 6.27 12.29
N TYR A 28 17.71 6.43 13.59
CA TYR A 28 18.72 5.67 14.29
C TYR A 28 18.11 4.40 14.87
N PHE A 29 18.74 3.26 14.62
CA PHE A 29 18.41 1.97 15.24
C PHE A 29 19.70 1.35 15.75
N ALA A 30 19.73 1.03 17.04
CA ALA A 30 20.80 0.22 17.59
C ALA A 30 20.67 -1.20 17.04
N PHE A 31 21.67 -1.65 16.29
CA PHE A 31 21.68 -2.95 15.66
C PHE A 31 22.86 -3.77 16.20
N PRO A 32 22.64 -5.01 16.67
CA PRO A 32 23.70 -5.79 17.33
C PRO A 32 24.79 -6.28 16.37
N CYS A 33 24.54 -6.25 15.05
CA CYS A 33 25.46 -6.69 14.03
C CYS A 33 25.48 -5.69 12.86
N GLU A 34 26.58 -4.93 12.73
CA GLU A 34 26.73 -3.93 11.66
C GLU A 34 26.80 -4.56 10.26
N GLU A 35 27.43 -5.72 10.12
CA GLU A 35 27.57 -6.44 8.85
C GLU A 35 26.21 -6.77 8.21
N HIS A 36 25.27 -7.25 9.02
CA HIS A 36 23.94 -7.67 8.54
C HIS A 36 22.89 -6.56 8.64
N ARG A 37 23.23 -5.41 9.23
CA ARG A 37 22.29 -4.32 9.50
C ARG A 37 21.58 -3.88 8.23
N LEU A 38 22.35 -3.61 7.17
CA LEU A 38 21.79 -3.11 5.92
C LEU A 38 20.86 -4.15 5.28
N THR A 39 21.30 -5.40 5.16
CA THR A 39 20.52 -6.48 4.56
C THR A 39 19.20 -6.69 5.31
N ILE A 40 19.25 -6.80 6.64
CA ILE A 40 18.04 -7.02 7.45
C ILE A 40 17.09 -5.82 7.37
N LEU A 41 17.60 -4.59 7.39
CA LEU A 41 16.75 -3.40 7.23
C LEU A 41 16.08 -3.37 5.86
N THR A 42 16.83 -3.64 4.79
CA THR A 42 16.30 -3.74 3.43
C THR A 42 15.22 -4.81 3.35
N ASP A 43 15.44 -5.98 3.96
CA ASP A 43 14.47 -7.07 3.99
C ASP A 43 13.20 -6.64 4.74
N ILE A 44 13.33 -6.08 5.94
CA ILE A 44 12.18 -5.61 6.74
C ILE A 44 11.38 -4.58 5.94
N CYS A 45 12.05 -3.59 5.34
CA CYS A 45 11.40 -2.55 4.57
C CYS A 45 10.66 -3.11 3.35
N THR A 46 11.36 -3.94 2.57
CA THR A 46 10.83 -4.55 1.35
C THR A 46 9.61 -5.41 1.67
N HIS A 47 9.72 -6.32 2.64
CA HIS A 47 8.62 -7.20 3.01
C HIS A 47 7.42 -6.40 3.53
N TYR A 48 7.65 -5.41 4.39
CA TYR A 48 6.58 -4.59 4.92
C TYR A 48 5.83 -3.83 3.82
N ILE A 49 6.55 -3.13 2.94
CA ILE A 49 5.94 -2.36 1.85
C ILE A 49 5.12 -3.29 0.95
N ILE A 50 5.69 -4.42 0.52
CA ILE A 50 4.99 -5.42 -0.32
C ILE A 50 3.71 -5.90 0.37
N MET A 51 3.78 -6.27 1.65
CA MET A 51 2.61 -6.76 2.39
C MET A 51 1.52 -5.69 2.46
N ARG A 52 1.86 -4.43 2.75
CA ARG A 52 0.90 -3.33 2.83
C ARG A 52 0.30 -2.97 1.48
N MET A 53 1.08 -2.97 0.40
CA MET A 53 0.55 -2.76 -0.96
C MET A 53 -0.44 -3.87 -1.37
N ARG A 54 -0.16 -5.13 -1.01
CA ARG A 54 -1.10 -6.25 -1.24
C ARG A 54 -2.41 -6.04 -0.48
N GLN A 55 -2.34 -5.62 0.78
CA GLN A 55 -3.52 -5.30 1.60
C GLN A 55 -4.31 -4.14 0.98
N TYR A 56 -3.63 -3.09 0.55
CA TYR A 56 -4.24 -1.93 -0.09
C TYR A 56 -5.01 -2.31 -1.35
N THR A 57 -4.36 -3.04 -2.27
CA THR A 57 -4.98 -3.54 -3.49
C THR A 57 -6.18 -4.42 -3.21
N PHE A 58 -6.08 -5.30 -2.20
CA PHE A 58 -7.21 -6.13 -1.78
C PHE A 58 -8.40 -5.28 -1.31
N MET A 59 -8.17 -4.26 -0.48
CA MET A 59 -9.21 -3.35 -0.01
C MET A 59 -9.84 -2.55 -1.16
N GLN A 60 -9.03 -2.02 -2.08
CA GLN A 60 -9.53 -1.27 -3.24
C GLN A 60 -10.37 -2.13 -4.19
N ASN A 61 -9.96 -3.38 -4.40
CA ASN A 61 -10.72 -4.34 -5.18
C ASN A 61 -12.07 -4.68 -4.53
N GLN A 62 -12.12 -4.82 -3.20
CA GLN A 62 -13.39 -5.01 -2.50
C GLN A 62 -14.32 -3.80 -2.63
N ASN A 63 -13.79 -2.58 -2.46
CA ASN A 63 -14.56 -1.36 -2.60
C ASN A 63 -15.12 -1.21 -4.02
N SER A 64 -14.30 -1.48 -5.04
CA SER A 64 -14.71 -1.48 -6.44
C SER A 64 -15.81 -2.50 -6.73
N LYS A 65 -15.73 -3.71 -6.18
CA LYS A 65 -16.80 -4.72 -6.29
C LYS A 65 -18.11 -4.25 -5.68
N LYS A 66 -18.08 -3.61 -4.51
CA LYS A 66 -19.27 -3.03 -3.86
C LYS A 66 -19.90 -1.95 -4.74
N LEU A 67 -19.09 -1.01 -5.26
CA LEU A 67 -19.55 0.06 -6.15
C LEU A 67 -20.20 -0.49 -7.43
N ASN A 68 -19.59 -1.49 -8.06
CA ASN A 68 -20.13 -2.12 -9.27
C ASN A 68 -21.47 -2.83 -9.00
N LYS A 69 -21.61 -3.50 -7.85
CA LYS A 69 -22.89 -4.10 -7.44
C LYS A 69 -23.98 -3.04 -7.26
N THR A 70 -23.66 -1.91 -6.64
CA THR A 70 -24.59 -0.79 -6.47
C THR A 70 -24.99 -0.19 -7.81
N LYS A 71 -24.04 0.09 -8.71
CA LYS A 71 -24.31 0.60 -10.06
C LYS A 71 -25.22 -0.34 -10.85
N LYS A 72 -24.97 -1.65 -10.80
CA LYS A 72 -25.81 -2.68 -11.46
C LYS A 72 -27.22 -2.78 -10.87
N LYS A 73 -27.39 -2.55 -9.56
CA LYS A 73 -28.72 -2.52 -8.94
C LYS A 73 -29.50 -1.27 -9.35
N LEU A 74 -28.83 -0.11 -9.36
CA LEU A 74 -29.44 1.17 -9.76
C LEU A 74 -29.87 1.16 -11.23
N SER A 75 -29.02 0.65 -12.14
CA SER A 75 -29.38 0.58 -13.57
C SER A 75 -30.63 -0.27 -13.81
N LYS A 76 -30.74 -1.41 -13.12
CA LYS A 76 -31.93 -2.28 -13.19
C LYS A 76 -33.19 -1.61 -12.63
N LEU A 77 -33.07 -0.84 -11.54
CA LEU A 77 -34.20 -0.11 -10.97
C LEU A 77 -34.71 0.94 -11.96
N ASN A 78 -33.80 1.71 -12.57
CA ASN A 78 -34.18 2.73 -13.55
C ASN A 78 -34.82 2.13 -14.81
N LEU A 79 -34.40 0.93 -15.22
CA LEU A 79 -35.02 0.17 -16.32
C LEU A 79 -36.43 -0.37 -15.99
N LEU A 80 -36.81 -0.45 -14.71
CA LEU A 80 -38.14 -0.90 -14.28
C LEU A 80 -39.15 0.25 -14.10
N VAL A 81 -38.68 1.49 -14.11
CA VAL A 81 -39.50 2.70 -13.90
C VAL A 81 -39.87 3.38 -15.23
N ILE A 82 -39.37 2.86 -16.35
CA ILE A 82 -39.71 3.25 -17.73
C ILE A 82 -40.56 2.13 -18.34
#